data_AF-A0A2S9F9U8-F1
#
_entry.id   AF-A0A2S9F9U8-F1
#
_cell.length_a   1.000
_cell.length_b   1.000
_cell.length_c   1.000
_cell.angle_alpha   90.00
_cell.angle_beta   90.00
_cell.angle_gamma   90.00
#
_symmetry.space_group_name_H-M   'P 1'
#
loop_
_entity.id
_entity.type
_entity.pdbx_description
1 polymer ?
#
loop_
_entity_poly.entity_id
_entity_poly.type
_entity_poly.pdbx_seq_one_letter_code
_entity_poly.pdbx_strand_id
1 'polypeptide(L)'
;PLGARPASHVSARDAYAEGHHVVVLPGGDLDAAKTWEDRNRIVFGGRAGFARLAMEFQVPVVPIVTAGAGESLFVVSSGERLARALRLDKILRVKALPLSVSLPWGLNLGAVGMLPYLPLPTKLRTQVLAPMAPLPDEEADAYAERVQRRMQDALDEMTENRRPLLG
;
A
#
# COMPACT_ATOMS: atom_id res chain seq x y z
N PRO A 1 0.06 2.71 24.90
CA PRO A 1 0.46 2.06 23.63
C PRO A 1 -0.48 2.47 22.49
N LEU A 2 0.05 2.85 21.32
CA LEU A 2 -0.72 3.33 20.15
C LEU A 2 -1.53 2.21 19.42
N GLY A 3 -1.85 1.10 20.09
CA GLY A 3 -2.59 -0.03 19.50
C GLY A 3 -1.86 -0.80 18.39
N ALA A 4 -0.65 -0.40 18.00
CA ALA A 4 0.12 -1.07 16.96
C ALA A 4 0.58 -2.48 17.41
N ARG A 5 0.24 -3.50 16.62
CA ARG A 5 0.65 -4.90 16.81
C ARG A 5 1.53 -5.36 15.64
N PRO A 6 2.44 -6.33 15.83
CA PRO A 6 3.15 -6.95 14.72
C PRO A 6 2.18 -7.44 13.64
N ALA A 7 2.51 -7.22 12.37
CA ALA A 7 1.67 -7.68 11.27
C ALA A 7 1.63 -9.22 11.22
N SER A 8 0.53 -9.81 11.68
CA SER A 8 0.33 -11.26 11.67
C SER A 8 -1.16 -11.62 11.71
N HIS A 9 -1.52 -12.82 11.25
CA HIS A 9 -2.89 -13.33 11.38
C HIS A 9 -3.31 -13.49 12.84
N VAL A 10 -2.37 -13.84 13.73
CA VAL A 10 -2.64 -13.97 15.18
C VAL A 10 -3.04 -12.61 15.75
N SER A 11 -2.26 -11.57 15.49
CA SER A 11 -2.55 -10.22 15.99
C SER A 11 -3.89 -9.68 15.48
N ALA A 12 -4.28 -10.01 14.24
CA ALA A 12 -5.58 -9.64 13.70
C ALA A 12 -6.73 -10.42 14.36
N ARG A 13 -6.57 -11.74 14.57
CA ARG A 13 -7.54 -12.59 15.29
C ARG A 13 -7.78 -12.09 16.71
N ASP A 14 -6.70 -11.78 17.44
CA ASP A 14 -6.78 -11.25 18.80
C ASP A 14 -7.54 -9.91 18.81
N ALA A 15 -7.22 -9.01 17.86
CA ALA A 15 -7.90 -7.73 17.76
C ALA A 15 -9.41 -7.89 17.48
N TYR A 16 -9.80 -8.81 16.59
CA TYR A 16 -11.21 -9.10 16.36
C TYR A 16 -11.90 -9.72 17.58
N ALA A 17 -11.23 -10.63 18.29
CA ALA A 17 -11.75 -11.23 19.53
C ALA A 17 -11.98 -10.19 20.64
N GLU A 18 -11.16 -9.14 20.67
CA GLU A 18 -11.29 -7.98 21.57
C GLU A 18 -12.33 -6.95 21.07
N GLY A 19 -12.97 -7.17 19.93
CA GLY A 19 -13.97 -6.26 19.35
C GLY A 19 -13.37 -5.00 18.70
N HIS A 20 -12.11 -5.04 18.28
CA HIS A 20 -11.42 -3.92 17.65
C HIS A 20 -11.51 -3.94 16.12
N HIS A 21 -11.46 -2.74 15.52
CA HIS A 21 -11.25 -2.58 14.09
C HIS A 21 -9.78 -2.82 13.73
N VAL A 22 -9.53 -3.44 12.58
CA VAL A 22 -8.19 -3.74 12.08
C VAL A 22 -7.95 -2.97 10.78
N VAL A 23 -6.86 -2.20 10.74
CA VAL A 23 -6.37 -1.56 9.51
C VAL A 23 -5.21 -2.36 8.96
N VAL A 24 -5.24 -2.64 7.66
CA VAL A 24 -4.19 -3.36 6.94
C VAL A 24 -3.77 -2.61 5.69
N LEU A 25 -2.52 -2.79 5.27
CA LEU A 25 -1.98 -2.28 4.01
C LEU A 25 -1.53 -3.48 3.17
N PRO A 26 -2.43 -4.11 2.38
CA PRO A 26 -2.15 -5.40 1.73
C PRO A 26 -0.96 -5.33 0.76
N GLY A 27 -0.77 -4.19 0.10
CA GLY A 27 0.31 -3.96 -0.84
C GLY A 27 1.71 -3.87 -0.22
N GLY A 28 1.81 -3.55 1.07
CA GLY A 28 3.07 -3.52 1.82
C GLY A 28 4.21 -2.81 1.09
N ASP A 29 5.38 -3.45 1.08
CA ASP A 29 6.59 -2.98 0.40
C ASP A 29 6.45 -2.85 -1.12
N LEU A 30 5.73 -3.76 -1.78
CA LEU A 30 5.51 -3.74 -3.22
C LEU A 30 4.75 -2.48 -3.67
N ASP A 31 3.70 -2.11 -2.94
CA ASP A 31 2.93 -0.89 -3.22
C ASP A 31 3.66 0.37 -2.75
N ALA A 32 4.40 0.29 -1.63
CA ALA A 32 5.16 1.43 -1.12
C ALA A 32 6.33 1.83 -2.03
N ALA A 33 6.94 0.87 -2.74
CA ALA A 33 8.14 1.10 -3.56
C ALA A 33 7.85 1.37 -5.04
N LYS A 34 6.61 1.69 -5.41
CA LYS A 34 6.22 2.00 -6.79
C LYS A 34 7.04 3.16 -7.36
N THR A 35 7.33 3.10 -8.65
CA THR A 35 7.91 4.22 -9.39
C THR A 35 6.93 5.39 -9.44
N TRP A 36 7.43 6.58 -9.76
CA TRP A 36 6.60 7.74 -10.02
C TRP A 36 5.57 7.49 -11.12
N GLU A 37 5.95 6.73 -12.16
CA GLU A 37 5.03 6.35 -13.25
C GLU A 37 3.88 5.48 -12.74
N ASP A 38 4.20 4.51 -11.87
CA ASP A 38 3.22 3.60 -11.26
C ASP A 38 2.53 4.18 -10.02
N ARG A 39 2.77 5.45 -9.65
CA ARG A 39 2.31 6.02 -8.36
C ARG A 39 0.79 5.88 -8.14
N ASN A 40 0.00 5.94 -9.22
CA ASN A 40 -1.46 5.80 -9.20
C ASN A 40 -1.96 4.37 -9.47
N ARG A 41 -1.11 3.34 -9.36
CA ARG A 41 -1.52 1.93 -9.48
C ARG A 41 -1.54 1.24 -8.13
N ILE A 42 -2.63 0.62 -7.73
CA ILE A 42 -2.73 -0.16 -6.48
C ILE A 42 -2.27 -1.59 -6.73
N VAL A 43 -1.34 -2.07 -5.91
CA VAL A 43 -0.76 -3.41 -6.05
C VAL A 43 -0.83 -4.19 -4.74
N PHE A 44 -1.66 -5.24 -4.65
CA PHE A 44 -1.60 -6.14 -3.48
C PHE A 44 -0.56 -7.25 -3.63
N GLY A 45 -0.13 -7.57 -4.85
CA GLY A 45 0.85 -8.62 -5.12
C GLY A 45 0.35 -10.03 -4.75
N GLY A 46 -0.94 -10.30 -5.01
CA GLY A 46 -1.58 -11.59 -4.70
C GLY A 46 -1.82 -11.85 -3.22
N ARG A 47 -1.63 -10.85 -2.34
CA ARG A 47 -1.83 -11.01 -0.90
C ARG A 47 -3.32 -10.89 -0.53
N ALA A 48 -3.92 -12.03 -0.18
CA ALA A 48 -5.34 -12.11 0.21
C ALA A 48 -5.57 -12.44 1.71
N GLY A 49 -4.53 -12.33 2.56
CA GLY A 49 -4.63 -12.66 3.99
C GLY A 49 -5.71 -11.86 4.73
N PHE A 50 -5.88 -10.59 4.37
CA PHE A 50 -6.94 -9.74 4.94
C PHE A 50 -8.34 -10.21 4.54
N ALA A 51 -8.53 -10.64 3.29
CA ALA A 51 -9.80 -11.13 2.77
C ALA A 51 -10.18 -12.45 3.45
N ARG A 52 -9.22 -13.36 3.61
CA ARG A 52 -9.41 -14.62 4.36
C ARG A 52 -9.85 -14.36 5.81
N LEU A 53 -9.19 -13.42 6.50
CA LEU A 53 -9.58 -13.02 7.85
C LEU A 53 -10.98 -12.35 7.89
N ALA A 54 -11.29 -11.49 6.93
CA ALA A 54 -12.59 -10.83 6.86
C ALA A 54 -13.74 -11.84 6.67
N MET A 55 -13.54 -12.85 5.82
CA MET A 55 -14.49 -13.95 5.63
C MET A 55 -14.62 -14.81 6.89
N GLU A 56 -13.51 -15.17 7.52
CA GLU A 56 -13.50 -15.98 8.74
C GLU A 56 -14.26 -15.33 9.91
N PHE A 57 -14.08 -14.01 10.09
CA PHE A 57 -14.74 -13.25 11.15
C PHE A 57 -16.07 -12.63 10.71
N GLN A 58 -16.52 -12.91 9.48
CA GLN A 58 -17.76 -12.40 8.90
C GLN A 58 -17.90 -10.87 8.97
N VAL A 59 -16.79 -10.16 8.77
CA VAL A 59 -16.75 -8.69 8.77
C VAL A 59 -16.56 -8.13 7.36
N PRO A 60 -17.17 -6.99 7.02
CA PRO A 60 -16.94 -6.35 5.74
C PRO A 60 -15.57 -5.67 5.71
N VAL A 61 -14.98 -5.57 4.51
CA VAL A 61 -13.81 -4.73 4.26
C VAL A 61 -14.29 -3.34 3.86
N VAL A 62 -13.75 -2.30 4.50
CA VAL A 62 -14.00 -0.90 4.12
C VAL A 62 -12.75 -0.37 3.41
N PRO A 63 -12.76 -0.23 2.07
CA PRO A 63 -11.59 0.25 1.36
C PRO A 63 -11.36 1.75 1.58
N ILE A 64 -10.12 2.13 1.89
CA ILE A 64 -9.70 3.53 2.06
C ILE A 64 -8.63 3.82 1.00
N VAL A 65 -8.91 4.79 0.14
CA VAL A 65 -8.04 5.15 -1.00
C VAL A 65 -7.51 6.55 -0.80
N THR A 66 -6.20 6.75 -0.99
CA THR A 66 -5.56 8.07 -0.89
C THR A 66 -4.79 8.40 -2.16
N ALA A 67 -5.16 9.48 -2.84
CA ALA A 67 -4.43 10.05 -3.97
C ALA A 67 -3.43 11.10 -3.49
N GLY A 68 -2.33 11.25 -4.24
CA GLY A 68 -1.29 12.25 -3.99
C GLY A 68 -0.13 11.76 -3.10
N ALA A 69 -0.31 10.72 -2.29
CA ALA A 69 0.76 10.23 -1.41
C ALA A 69 2.03 9.81 -2.20
N GLY A 70 1.85 9.12 -3.34
CA GLY A 70 2.95 8.74 -4.23
C GLY A 70 3.59 9.90 -5.01
N GLU A 71 3.08 11.13 -4.89
CA GLU A 71 3.68 12.33 -5.48
C GLU A 71 4.63 13.06 -4.53
N SER A 72 4.63 12.69 -3.25
CA SER A 72 5.46 13.32 -2.22
C SER A 72 6.95 12.99 -2.38
N LEU A 73 7.29 11.96 -3.16
CA LEU A 73 8.64 11.51 -3.41
C LEU A 73 8.81 11.07 -4.87
N PHE A 74 9.86 11.57 -5.53
CA PHE A 74 10.17 11.18 -6.90
C PHE A 74 10.96 9.86 -6.94
N VAL A 75 10.24 8.74 -7.04
CA VAL A 75 10.85 7.41 -7.18
C VAL A 75 11.10 7.10 -8.66
N VAL A 76 12.37 7.09 -9.05
CA VAL A 76 12.83 6.85 -10.43
C VAL A 76 12.71 5.37 -10.81
N SER A 77 13.03 4.47 -9.88
CA SER A 77 12.93 3.02 -10.08
C SER A 77 12.57 2.34 -8.77
N SER A 78 11.70 1.33 -8.80
CA SER A 78 11.42 0.50 -7.63
C SER A 78 12.65 -0.31 -7.18
N GLY A 79 13.63 -0.47 -8.06
CA GLY A 79 14.87 -1.17 -7.78
C GLY A 79 14.69 -2.66 -7.46
N GLU A 80 13.53 -3.25 -7.74
CA GLU A 80 13.24 -4.68 -7.50
C GLU A 80 14.27 -5.60 -8.18
N ARG A 81 14.69 -5.27 -9.41
CA ARG A 81 15.73 -6.02 -10.14
C ARG A 81 17.08 -5.93 -9.45
N LEU A 82 17.42 -4.78 -8.87
CA LEU A 82 18.68 -4.57 -8.17
C LEU A 82 18.67 -5.23 -6.78
N ALA A 83 17.56 -5.14 -6.04
CA ALA A 83 17.38 -5.80 -4.76
C ALA A 83 17.48 -7.33 -4.89
N ARG A 84 16.88 -7.88 -5.96
CA ARG A 84 16.97 -9.31 -6.31
C ARG A 84 18.37 -9.71 -6.77
N ALA A 85 19.06 -8.88 -7.55
CA ALA A 85 20.44 -9.13 -7.99
C ALA A 85 21.43 -9.12 -6.81
N LEU A 86 21.25 -8.22 -5.84
CA LEU A 86 22.09 -8.10 -4.64
C LEU A 86 21.65 -9.03 -3.49
N ARG A 87 20.60 -9.85 -3.68
CA ARG A 87 20.03 -10.76 -2.66
C ARG A 87 19.63 -10.08 -1.35
N LEU A 88 19.32 -8.78 -1.38
CA LEU A 88 18.91 -7.99 -0.21
C LEU A 88 17.54 -8.45 0.34
N ASP A 89 16.73 -9.07 -0.51
CA ASP A 89 15.50 -9.78 -0.15
C ASP A 89 15.75 -10.90 0.86
N LYS A 90 16.91 -11.57 0.78
CA LYS A 90 17.30 -12.67 1.66
C LYS A 90 18.06 -12.22 2.91
N ILE A 91 18.77 -11.09 2.85
CA ILE A 91 19.63 -10.63 3.95
C ILE A 91 18.89 -9.64 4.86
N LEU A 92 18.12 -8.72 4.30
CA LEU A 92 17.44 -7.64 5.03
C LEU A 92 15.91 -7.74 5.00
N ARG A 93 15.33 -8.76 4.34
CA ARG A 93 13.87 -8.86 4.06
C ARG A 93 13.30 -7.65 3.30
N VAL A 94 14.16 -6.90 2.60
CA VAL A 94 13.77 -5.75 1.79
C VAL A 94 13.65 -6.19 0.33
N LYS A 95 12.43 -6.21 -0.21
CA LYS A 95 12.18 -6.68 -1.60
C LYS A 95 12.41 -5.61 -2.67
N ALA A 96 12.56 -4.35 -2.28
CA ALA A 96 12.73 -3.23 -3.19
C ALA A 96 13.76 -2.24 -2.64
N LEU A 97 14.67 -1.77 -3.50
CA LEU A 97 15.67 -0.78 -3.15
C LEU A 97 15.46 0.45 -4.05
N PRO A 98 14.49 1.32 -3.71
CA PRO A 98 14.04 2.36 -4.62
C PRO A 98 15.15 3.37 -4.89
N LEU A 99 15.34 3.69 -6.17
CA LEU A 99 16.14 4.82 -6.62
C LEU A 99 15.21 6.04 -6.64
N SER A 100 15.54 7.07 -5.87
CA SER A 100 14.70 8.27 -5.72
C SER A 100 15.51 9.55 -5.83
N VAL A 101 14.87 10.65 -6.20
CA VAL A 101 15.44 12.00 -6.05
C VAL A 101 14.80 12.67 -4.85
N SER A 102 15.63 13.13 -3.90
CA SER A 102 15.18 13.77 -2.66
C SER A 102 16.02 15.02 -2.34
N LEU A 103 15.41 16.04 -1.75
CA LEU A 103 16.12 17.25 -1.32
C LEU A 103 16.58 17.12 0.15
N PRO A 104 17.80 17.58 0.49
CA PRO A 104 18.80 18.24 -0.37
C PRO A 104 19.75 17.25 -1.09
N TRP A 105 19.58 15.95 -0.91
CA TRP A 105 20.58 14.93 -1.21
C TRP A 105 20.74 14.55 -2.70
N GLY A 106 19.83 14.96 -3.58
CA GLY A 106 19.85 14.59 -5.00
C GLY A 106 19.40 13.15 -5.25
N LEU A 107 20.12 12.41 -6.10
CA LEU A 107 19.81 11.02 -6.46
C LEU A 107 20.28 10.06 -5.36
N ASN A 108 19.36 9.26 -4.82
CA ASN A 108 19.59 8.38 -3.67
C ASN A 108 19.09 6.97 -3.95
N LEU A 109 19.88 5.98 -3.55
CA LEU A 109 19.67 4.57 -3.86
C LEU A 109 19.39 3.82 -2.54
N GLY A 110 18.13 3.44 -2.30
CA GLY A 110 17.74 2.64 -1.13
C GLY A 110 17.63 3.38 0.20
N ALA A 111 17.85 4.70 0.22
CA ALA A 111 17.78 5.52 1.43
C ALA A 111 16.44 6.26 1.61
N VAL A 112 15.42 5.89 0.83
CA VAL A 112 14.07 6.47 0.96
C VAL A 112 13.53 6.18 2.37
N GLY A 113 13.42 7.23 3.19
CA GLY A 113 12.93 7.14 4.57
C GLY A 113 14.00 6.80 5.63
N MET A 114 15.24 6.48 5.25
CA MET A 114 16.34 6.29 6.21
C MET A 114 17.04 7.60 6.58
N LEU A 115 17.07 8.55 5.63
CA LEU A 115 17.55 9.91 5.87
C LEU A 115 16.37 10.88 5.80
N PRO A 116 16.35 11.93 6.63
CA PRO A 116 15.34 12.97 6.53
C PRO A 116 15.41 13.60 5.13
N TYR A 117 14.25 13.69 4.48
CA TYR A 117 14.09 14.34 3.19
C TYR A 117 12.92 15.32 3.23
N LEU A 118 12.98 16.36 2.42
CA LEU A 118 11.86 17.27 2.23
C LEU A 118 10.93 16.66 1.16
N PRO A 119 9.70 16.25 1.51
CA PRO A 119 8.75 15.75 0.52
C PRO A 119 8.32 16.87 -0.43
N LEU A 120 8.03 16.51 -1.67
CA LEU A 120 7.41 17.44 -2.62
C LEU A 120 6.03 17.86 -2.11
N PRO A 121 5.65 19.14 -2.27
CA PRO A 121 4.32 19.59 -1.89
C PRO A 121 3.28 18.86 -2.74
N THR A 122 2.32 18.20 -2.10
CA THR A 122 1.22 17.50 -2.80
C THR A 122 -0.05 17.55 -1.96
N LYS A 123 -1.21 17.64 -2.63
CA LYS A 123 -2.52 17.61 -1.99
C LYS A 123 -2.98 16.18 -1.76
N LEU A 124 -3.06 15.74 -0.52
CA LEU A 124 -3.65 14.44 -0.21
C LEU A 124 -5.18 14.52 -0.30
N ARG A 125 -5.78 13.59 -1.04
CA ARG A 125 -7.23 13.39 -1.05
C ARG A 125 -7.49 11.95 -0.66
N THR A 126 -8.31 11.73 0.36
CA THR A 126 -8.67 10.40 0.86
C THR A 126 -10.16 10.17 0.68
N GLN A 127 -10.53 8.98 0.22
CA GLN A 127 -11.91 8.54 0.07
C GLN A 127 -12.10 7.23 0.84
N VAL A 128 -13.15 7.18 1.66
CA VAL A 128 -13.64 5.96 2.31
C VAL A 128 -14.75 5.41 1.44
N LEU A 129 -14.58 4.19 0.93
CA LEU A 129 -15.56 3.55 0.06
C LEU A 129 -16.61 2.81 0.88
N ALA A 130 -17.71 2.42 0.20
CA ALA A 130 -18.75 1.61 0.82
C ALA A 130 -18.16 0.27 1.33
N PRO A 131 -18.67 -0.25 2.47
CA PRO A 131 -18.29 -1.57 2.95
C PRO A 131 -18.56 -2.63 1.88
N MET A 132 -17.59 -3.51 1.66
CA MET A 132 -17.69 -4.66 0.78
C MET A 132 -17.76 -5.91 1.65
N ALA A 133 -18.72 -6.78 1.37
CA ALA A 133 -18.79 -8.13 1.93
C ALA A 133 -18.39 -9.13 0.84
N PRO A 134 -17.92 -10.34 1.20
CA PRO A 134 -17.71 -11.41 0.23
C PRO A 134 -19.05 -11.79 -0.44
N LEU A 135 -19.00 -12.11 -1.73
CA LEU A 135 -20.14 -12.65 -2.47
C LEU A 135 -20.36 -14.14 -2.14
N PRO A 136 -21.54 -14.72 -2.41
CA PRO A 136 -21.75 -16.15 -2.31
C PRO A 136 -20.72 -16.92 -3.15
N ASP A 137 -20.13 -17.97 -2.57
CA ASP A 137 -19.11 -18.83 -3.20
C ASP A 137 -17.84 -18.09 -3.67
N GLU A 138 -17.59 -16.87 -3.16
CA GLU A 138 -16.37 -16.11 -3.48
C GLU A 138 -15.19 -16.58 -2.63
N GLU A 139 -14.13 -17.03 -3.29
CA GLU A 139 -12.87 -17.35 -2.63
C GLU A 139 -12.13 -16.09 -2.16
N ALA A 140 -11.32 -16.23 -1.11
CA ALA A 140 -10.60 -15.11 -0.50
C ALA A 140 -9.71 -14.33 -1.49
N ASP A 141 -9.09 -15.03 -2.46
CA ASP A 141 -8.24 -14.40 -3.47
C ASP A 141 -9.08 -13.56 -4.44
N ALA A 142 -10.22 -14.08 -4.90
CA ALA A 142 -11.16 -13.34 -5.76
C ALA A 142 -11.76 -12.13 -5.02
N TYR A 143 -12.09 -12.29 -3.74
CA TYR A 143 -12.57 -11.20 -2.91
C TYR A 143 -11.50 -10.09 -2.77
N ALA A 144 -10.25 -10.46 -2.53
CA ALA A 144 -9.14 -9.50 -2.48
C ALA A 144 -8.92 -8.77 -3.81
N GLU A 145 -9.01 -9.47 -4.94
CA GLU A 145 -8.91 -8.88 -6.27
C GLU A 145 -10.06 -7.90 -6.56
N ARG A 146 -11.30 -8.24 -6.17
CA ARG A 146 -12.45 -7.35 -6.31
C ARG A 146 -12.30 -6.08 -5.47
N VAL A 147 -11.81 -6.20 -4.24
CA VAL A 147 -11.47 -5.04 -3.39
C VAL A 147 -10.36 -4.20 -4.04
N GLN A 148 -9.29 -4.82 -4.53
CA GLN A 148 -8.19 -4.11 -5.21
C GLN A 148 -8.70 -3.34 -6.42
N ARG A 149 -9.53 -3.97 -7.26
CA ARG A 149 -10.12 -3.34 -8.44
C ARG A 149 -10.99 -2.15 -8.05
N ARG A 150 -11.86 -2.30 -7.04
CA ARG A 150 -12.72 -1.19 -6.59
C ARG A 150 -11.91 -0.01 -6.05
N MET A 151 -10.80 -0.29 -5.36
CA MET A 151 -9.88 0.75 -4.92
C MET A 151 -9.17 1.43 -6.09
N GLN A 152 -8.79 0.68 -7.13
CA GLN A 152 -8.17 1.22 -8.34
C GLN A 152 -9.13 2.15 -9.07
N ASP A 153 -10.38 1.73 -9.29
CA ASP A 153 -11.40 2.56 -9.95
C ASP A 153 -11.56 3.91 -9.24
N ALA A 154 -11.62 3.89 -7.90
CA ALA A 154 -11.71 5.12 -7.12
C ALA A 154 -10.44 5.98 -7.24
N LEU A 155 -9.25 5.37 -7.28
CA LEU A 155 -8.00 6.10 -7.47
C LEU A 155 -7.92 6.75 -8.85
N ASP A 156 -8.39 6.05 -9.89
CA ASP A 156 -8.46 6.56 -11.25
C ASP A 156 -9.41 7.77 -11.32
N GLU A 157 -10.62 7.66 -10.76
CA GLU A 157 -11.56 8.77 -10.62
C GLU A 157 -10.95 9.97 -9.87
N MET A 158 -10.20 9.70 -8.79
CA MET A 158 -9.56 10.75 -7.98
C MET A 158 -8.39 11.42 -8.71
N THR A 159 -7.83 10.80 -9.75
CA THR A 159 -6.59 11.25 -10.41
C THR A 159 -6.75 11.65 -11.87
N GLU A 160 -7.93 11.46 -12.48
CA GLU A 160 -8.23 11.75 -13.89
C GLU A 160 -7.74 13.13 -14.37
N ASN A 161 -7.99 14.17 -13.58
CA ASN A 161 -7.64 15.56 -13.91
C ASN A 161 -6.56 16.14 -12.98
N ARG A 162 -5.85 15.28 -12.26
CA ARG A 162 -4.92 15.69 -11.22
C ARG A 162 -3.62 16.23 -11.83
N ARG A 163 -3.26 17.44 -11.42
CA ARG A 163 -1.95 18.02 -11.73
C ARG A 163 -0.98 17.74 -10.58
N PRO A 164 0.16 17.08 -10.82
CA PRO A 164 1.16 16.87 -9.79
C PRO A 164 1.50 18.17 -9.07
N LEU A 165 1.69 18.09 -7.75
CA LEU A 165 1.95 19.20 -6.82
C LEU A 165 0.77 20.16 -6.53
N LEU A 166 -0.19 20.30 -7.44
CA LEU A 166 -1.32 21.22 -7.29
C LEU A 166 -2.58 20.52 -6.75
N GLY A 167 -2.73 19.23 -7.10
CA GLY A 167 -3.85 18.40 -6.66
C GLY A 167 -5.02 18.35 -7.61
#